data_AF-A0A6F7WEM4-F1
#
_entry.id   AF-A0A6F7WEM4-F1
#
_cell.length_a   1.000
_cell.length_b   1.000
_cell.length_c   1.000
_cell.angle_alpha   90.00
_cell.angle_beta   90.00
_cell.angle_gamma   90.00
#
_symmetry.space_group_name_H-M   'P 1'
#
loop_
_entity.id
_entity.type
_entity.pdbx_description
1 polymer ?
#
loop_
_entity_poly.entity_id
_entity_poly.type
_entity_poly.pdbx_seq_one_letter_code
_entity_poly.pdbx_strand_id
1 'polypeptide(L)'
;MSENRRAAVLGSPIAHSLSPVLHRAAYRKLGLSGWTYDRFEVEETALPDFFKHLGEDGGPAWAGLSLTMPLKRAVIPLLDEITDTAASVEAVNTVVFTDDGRRHGDNTDIPGMLAALRERGVGRVARAAVLG
;
A
#
# COMPACT_ATOMS: atom_id res chain seq x y z
N MET A 1 -24.49 6.77 -5.54
CA MET A 1 -23.47 7.40 -4.67
C MET A 1 -22.34 6.39 -4.53
N SER A 2 -21.07 6.79 -4.66
CA SER A 2 -19.97 5.86 -4.39
C SER A 2 -20.02 5.44 -2.92
N GLU A 3 -19.79 4.17 -2.60
CA GLU A 3 -19.62 3.75 -1.20
C GLU A 3 -18.52 4.58 -0.52
N ASN A 4 -18.75 4.92 0.75
CA ASN A 4 -17.74 5.58 1.56
C ASN A 4 -16.67 4.56 1.94
N ARG A 5 -15.43 4.81 1.53
CA ARG A 5 -14.29 3.94 1.77
C ARG A 5 -13.08 4.79 2.14
N ARG A 6 -12.12 4.19 2.84
CA ARG A 6 -10.85 4.86 3.13
C ARG A 6 -9.66 3.96 2.86
N ALA A 7 -8.59 4.58 2.43
CA ALA A 7 -7.28 3.95 2.37
C ALA A 7 -6.25 4.89 3.02
N ALA A 8 -5.04 4.41 3.25
CA ALA A 8 -3.98 5.26 3.78
C ALA A 8 -2.60 4.74 3.43
N VAL A 9 -1.60 5.58 3.65
CA VAL A 9 -0.19 5.18 3.69
C VAL A 9 0.32 5.23 5.13
N LEU A 10 1.06 4.20 5.54
CA LEU A 10 1.71 4.12 6.84
C LEU A 10 3.22 4.05 6.70
N GLY A 11 3.92 4.66 7.63
CA GLY A 11 5.37 4.55 7.75
C GLY A 11 5.92 5.54 8.78
N SER A 12 7.23 5.53 8.93
CA SER A 12 7.93 6.50 9.78
C SER A 12 9.35 6.76 9.26
N PRO A 13 9.69 8.01 8.88
CA PRO A 13 8.84 9.20 8.80
C PRO A 13 7.86 9.17 7.61
N ILE A 14 6.61 9.63 7.79
CA ILE A 14 5.59 9.61 6.70
C ILE A 14 5.29 10.97 6.05
N ALA A 15 5.69 12.07 6.68
CA ALA A 15 5.26 13.42 6.31
C ALA A 15 5.48 13.77 4.82
N HIS A 16 6.57 13.28 4.23
CA HIS A 16 6.95 13.55 2.84
C HIS A 16 6.24 12.68 1.80
N SER A 17 5.39 11.73 2.21
CA SER A 17 4.71 10.85 1.26
C SER A 17 3.77 11.64 0.34
N LEU A 18 3.99 11.47 -0.98
CA LEU A 18 3.15 11.99 -2.04
C LEU A 18 1.96 11.06 -2.37
N SER A 19 1.90 9.86 -1.81
CA SER A 19 0.80 8.92 -2.07
C SER A 19 -0.59 9.54 -1.83
N PRO A 20 -0.84 10.31 -0.75
CA PRO A 20 -2.13 10.99 -0.59
C PRO A 20 -2.47 11.96 -1.72
N VAL A 21 -1.47 12.65 -2.28
CA VAL A 21 -1.68 13.57 -3.41
C VAL A 21 -2.09 12.78 -4.65
N LEU A 22 -1.34 11.72 -4.97
CA LEU A 22 -1.57 10.86 -6.13
C LEU A 22 -2.94 10.16 -6.07
N HIS A 23 -3.22 9.48 -4.96
CA HIS A 23 -4.48 8.73 -4.81
C HIS A 23 -5.70 9.65 -4.80
N ARG A 24 -5.67 10.77 -4.06
CA ARG A 24 -6.80 11.71 -4.07
C ARG A 24 -7.01 12.35 -5.45
N ALA A 25 -5.94 12.59 -6.22
CA ALA A 25 -6.07 13.06 -7.61
C ALA A 25 -6.75 12.02 -8.50
N ALA A 26 -6.37 10.75 -8.39
CA ALA A 26 -7.02 9.65 -9.09
C ALA A 26 -8.49 9.51 -8.68
N TYR A 27 -8.80 9.57 -7.37
CA TYR A 27 -10.18 9.48 -6.86
C TYR A 27 -11.07 10.59 -7.41
N ARG A 28 -10.58 11.84 -7.44
CA ARG A 28 -11.31 12.95 -8.09
C ARG A 28 -11.54 12.69 -9.57
N LYS A 29 -10.53 12.19 -10.29
CA LYS A 29 -10.65 11.89 -11.73
C LYS A 29 -11.66 10.77 -12.02
N LEU A 30 -11.78 9.81 -11.11
CA LEU A 30 -12.67 8.65 -11.21
C LEU A 30 -14.08 8.88 -10.62
N GLY A 31 -14.35 10.05 -10.03
CA GLY A 31 -15.64 10.34 -9.40
C GLY A 31 -15.87 9.61 -8.06
N LEU A 32 -14.80 9.15 -7.41
CA LEU A 32 -14.84 8.46 -6.11
C LEU A 32 -14.93 9.48 -4.96
N SER A 33 -16.01 10.26 -4.91
CA SER A 33 -16.16 11.37 -3.96
C SER A 33 -16.31 10.92 -2.50
N GLY A 34 -16.72 9.68 -2.25
CA GLY A 34 -16.78 9.08 -0.91
C GLY A 34 -15.47 8.45 -0.42
N TRP A 35 -14.40 8.52 -1.21
CA TRP A 35 -13.13 7.88 -0.89
C TRP A 35 -12.13 8.85 -0.27
N THR A 36 -11.52 8.45 0.85
CA THR A 36 -10.40 9.18 1.46
C THR A 36 -9.09 8.41 1.31
N TYR A 37 -7.99 9.16 1.30
CA TYR A 37 -6.63 8.60 1.35
C TYR A 37 -5.76 9.45 2.26
N ASP A 38 -5.38 8.94 3.43
CA ASP A 38 -4.63 9.69 4.42
C ASP A 38 -3.23 9.13 4.65
N ARG A 39 -2.46 9.76 5.54
CA ARG A 39 -1.15 9.29 5.97
C ARG A 39 -1.14 9.14 7.49
N PHE A 40 -0.52 8.09 7.99
CA PHE A 40 -0.37 7.81 9.41
C PHE A 40 1.10 7.56 9.73
N GLU A 41 1.60 8.29 10.72
CA GLU A 41 2.95 8.10 11.27
C GLU A 41 2.89 6.86 12.17
N VAL A 42 3.52 5.78 11.75
CA VAL A 42 3.49 4.48 12.44
C VAL A 42 4.86 3.83 12.35
N GLU A 43 5.42 3.51 13.50
CA GLU A 43 6.63 2.71 13.66
C GLU A 43 6.31 1.20 13.67
N GLU A 44 7.31 0.34 13.47
CA GLU A 44 7.11 -1.12 13.44
C GLU A 44 6.44 -1.64 14.71
N THR A 45 6.81 -1.10 15.87
CA THR A 45 6.30 -1.51 17.20
C THR A 45 4.83 -1.17 17.40
N ALA A 46 4.34 -0.12 16.74
CA ALA A 46 2.96 0.34 16.83
C ALA A 46 2.05 -0.30 15.76
N LEU A 47 2.63 -0.98 14.76
CA LEU A 47 1.89 -1.55 13.64
C LEU A 47 0.84 -2.60 14.06
N PRO A 48 1.14 -3.57 14.97
CA PRO A 48 0.14 -4.54 15.39
C PRO A 48 -1.07 -3.89 16.07
N ASP A 49 -0.83 -2.89 16.92
CA ASP A 49 -1.89 -2.13 17.58
C ASP A 49 -2.71 -1.33 16.56
N PHE A 50 -2.08 -0.72 15.55
CA PHE A 50 -2.81 -0.05 14.48
C PHE A 50 -3.80 -1.01 13.79
N PHE A 51 -3.35 -2.23 13.45
CA PHE A 51 -4.19 -3.26 12.83
C PHE A 51 -5.32 -3.76 13.72
N LYS A 52 -5.09 -3.79 15.04
CA LYS A 52 -6.11 -4.21 16.03
C LYS A 52 -7.28 -3.24 16.10
N HIS A 53 -7.02 -1.93 16.02
CA HIS A 53 -8.04 -0.89 16.14
C HIS A 53 -8.67 -0.49 14.79
N LEU A 54 -8.37 -1.21 13.70
CA LEU A 54 -8.97 -0.95 12.39
C LEU A 54 -10.49 -1.11 12.45
N GLY A 55 -11.21 -0.01 12.20
CA GLY A 55 -12.67 -0.01 12.14
C GLY A 55 -13.36 0.25 13.48
N GLU A 56 -12.62 0.42 14.58
CA GLU A 56 -13.21 0.71 15.90
C GLU A 56 -13.66 2.18 16.05
N ASP A 57 -13.22 3.07 15.16
CA ASP A 57 -13.52 4.49 15.18
C ASP A 57 -14.88 4.87 14.54
N GLY A 58 -15.67 3.88 14.11
CA GLY A 58 -16.95 4.09 13.44
C GLY A 58 -16.85 4.80 12.08
N GLY A 59 -15.64 4.92 11.53
CA GLY A 59 -15.38 5.55 10.24
C GLY A 59 -15.78 4.67 9.05
N PRO A 60 -15.58 5.18 7.82
CA PRO A 60 -15.77 4.39 6.60
C PRO A 60 -14.94 3.09 6.61
N ALA A 61 -15.42 2.07 5.90
CA ALA A 61 -14.71 0.80 5.78
C ALA A 61 -13.34 1.01 5.12
N TRP A 62 -12.33 0.32 5.66
CA TRP A 62 -11.00 0.31 5.07
C TRP A 62 -11.01 -0.50 3.77
N ALA A 63 -10.50 0.10 2.70
CA ALA A 63 -10.26 -0.57 1.41
C ALA A 63 -8.84 -1.14 1.33
N GLY A 64 -7.86 -0.45 1.92
CA GLY A 64 -6.49 -0.92 1.93
C GLY A 64 -5.50 0.05 2.55
N LEU A 65 -4.27 -0.41 2.71
CA LEU A 65 -3.15 0.31 3.31
C LEU A 65 -1.92 0.18 2.40
N SER A 66 -1.30 1.28 2.04
CA SER A 66 0.07 1.27 1.53
C SER A 66 1.06 1.34 2.67
N LEU A 67 2.20 0.67 2.53
CA LEU A 67 3.24 0.60 3.53
C LEU A 67 4.56 1.06 2.93
N THR A 68 5.20 2.00 3.62
CA THR A 68 6.58 2.40 3.35
C THR A 68 7.48 2.01 4.50
N MET A 69 8.77 2.35 4.41
CA MET A 69 9.73 2.14 5.49
C MET A 69 9.16 2.67 6.83
N PRO A 70 9.33 1.95 7.95
CA PRO A 70 10.01 0.65 8.08
C PRO A 70 9.08 -0.58 7.91
N LEU A 71 7.81 -0.38 7.55
CA LEU A 71 6.74 -1.34 7.79
C LEU A 71 6.62 -2.51 6.81
N LYS A 72 7.35 -2.48 5.68
CA LYS A 72 7.15 -3.44 4.58
C LYS A 72 7.38 -4.90 4.96
N ARG A 73 8.28 -5.17 5.92
CA ARG A 73 8.53 -6.52 6.46
C ARG A 73 7.68 -6.79 7.70
N ALA A 74 7.57 -5.78 8.57
CA ALA A 74 6.86 -5.87 9.84
C ALA A 74 5.37 -6.21 9.71
N VAL A 75 4.74 -5.90 8.57
CA VAL A 75 3.33 -6.24 8.33
C VAL A 75 3.10 -7.73 8.08
N ILE A 76 4.08 -8.46 7.52
CA ILE A 76 3.84 -9.81 6.97
C ILE A 76 3.18 -10.76 8.00
N PRO A 77 3.60 -10.79 9.28
CA PRO A 77 2.97 -11.63 10.29
C PRO A 77 1.52 -11.24 10.65
N LEU A 78 1.03 -10.08 10.19
CA LEU A 78 -0.30 -9.55 10.48
C LEU A 78 -1.31 -9.80 9.35
N LEU A 79 -0.87 -10.43 8.26
CA LEU A 79 -1.64 -10.70 7.05
C LEU A 79 -2.10 -12.15 6.99
N ASP A 80 -3.25 -12.37 6.37
CA ASP A 80 -3.81 -13.71 6.17
C ASP A 80 -3.15 -14.41 4.97
N GLU A 81 -2.76 -13.63 3.97
CA GLU A 81 -2.17 -14.11 2.72
C GLU A 81 -1.26 -13.04 2.11
N ILE A 82 -0.22 -13.47 1.40
CA ILE A 82 0.62 -12.60 0.57
C ILE A 82 0.78 -13.20 -0.83
N THR A 83 0.94 -12.35 -1.84
CA THR A 83 1.24 -12.81 -3.21
C THR A 83 2.63 -13.44 -3.31
N ASP A 84 2.84 -14.30 -4.31
CA ASP A 84 4.16 -14.84 -4.65
C ASP A 84 5.20 -13.74 -4.90
N THR A 85 4.78 -12.62 -5.48
CA THR A 85 5.65 -11.47 -5.73
C THR A 85 6.15 -10.88 -4.41
N ALA A 86 5.24 -10.63 -3.45
CA ALA A 86 5.62 -10.14 -2.13
C ALA A 86 6.47 -11.14 -1.34
N ALA A 87 6.15 -12.43 -1.42
CA ALA A 87 6.91 -13.49 -0.78
C ALA A 87 8.36 -13.56 -1.29
N SER A 88 8.55 -13.40 -2.62
CA SER A 88 9.89 -13.49 -3.24
C SER A 88 10.90 -12.44 -2.77
N VAL A 89 10.42 -11.32 -2.24
CA VAL A 89 11.25 -10.21 -1.72
C VAL A 89 11.06 -9.96 -0.22
N GLU A 90 10.26 -10.80 0.44
CA GLU A 90 9.90 -10.67 1.86
C GLU A 90 9.44 -9.25 2.23
N ALA A 91 8.68 -8.59 1.36
CA ALA A 91 8.27 -7.21 1.55
C ALA A 91 6.89 -6.96 0.93
N VAL A 92 5.97 -6.42 1.73
CA VAL A 92 4.62 -6.01 1.32
C VAL A 92 4.52 -4.49 1.39
N ASN A 93 4.19 -3.84 0.27
CA ASN A 93 3.95 -2.40 0.25
C ASN A 93 2.45 -2.06 0.13
N THR A 94 1.58 -3.05 -0.08
CA THR A 94 0.15 -2.88 -0.32
C THR A 94 -0.62 -3.95 0.42
N VAL A 95 -1.60 -3.55 1.24
CA VAL A 95 -2.57 -4.42 1.90
C VAL A 95 -3.95 -4.08 1.38
N VAL A 96 -4.71 -5.09 0.97
CA VAL A 96 -6.10 -4.96 0.54
C VAL A 96 -6.97 -5.72 1.53
N PHE A 97 -8.04 -5.08 1.99
CA PHE A 97 -9.08 -5.75 2.77
C PHE A 97 -10.13 -6.28 1.81
N THR A 98 -10.25 -7.60 1.74
CA THR A 98 -11.20 -8.30 0.87
C THR A 98 -12.60 -8.26 1.49
N ASP A 99 -13.63 -8.51 0.67
CA ASP A 99 -15.03 -8.47 1.12
C ASP A 99 -15.35 -9.56 2.17
N ASP A 100 -14.55 -10.62 2.24
CA ASP A 100 -14.61 -11.66 3.29
C ASP A 100 -13.83 -11.30 4.57
N GLY A 101 -13.27 -10.09 4.64
CA GLY A 101 -12.57 -9.55 5.81
C GLY A 101 -11.10 -9.93 5.93
N ARG A 102 -10.55 -10.69 4.97
CA ARG A 102 -9.12 -11.06 4.97
C ARG A 102 -8.21 -9.90 4.57
N ARG A 103 -6.97 -9.98 5.01
CA ARG A 103 -5.88 -9.03 4.79
C ARG A 103 -4.91 -9.63 3.78
N HIS A 104 -5.03 -9.21 2.53
CA HIS A 104 -4.20 -9.70 1.43
C HIS A 104 -3.05 -8.74 1.16
N GLY A 105 -1.81 -9.22 1.22
CA GLY A 105 -0.60 -8.43 0.99
C GLY A 105 -0.01 -8.61 -0.41
N ASP A 106 0.43 -7.51 -1.01
CA ASP A 106 1.13 -7.49 -2.29
C ASP A 106 2.32 -6.52 -2.30
N ASN A 107 3.19 -6.69 -3.30
CA ASN A 107 4.29 -5.78 -3.60
C ASN A 107 4.13 -5.18 -5.00
N THR A 108 3.72 -3.92 -5.05
CA THR A 108 3.49 -3.19 -6.30
C THR A 108 4.73 -2.45 -6.81
N ASP A 109 5.84 -2.41 -6.05
CA ASP A 109 7.07 -1.73 -6.47
C ASP A 109 7.74 -2.46 -7.64
N ILE A 110 7.78 -3.79 -7.61
CA ILE A 110 8.35 -4.61 -8.70
C ILE A 110 7.60 -4.39 -10.02
N PRO A 111 6.29 -4.66 -10.11
CA PRO A 111 5.56 -4.43 -11.36
C PRO A 111 5.57 -2.95 -11.76
N GLY A 112 5.55 -2.02 -10.79
CA GLY A 112 5.66 -0.59 -11.04
C GLY A 112 6.98 -0.19 -11.70
N MET A 113 8.12 -0.69 -11.20
CA MET A 113 9.44 -0.45 -11.79
C MET A 113 9.53 -1.04 -13.20
N LEU A 114 9.04 -2.26 -13.40
CA LEU A 114 9.02 -2.90 -14.72
C LEU A 114 8.13 -2.13 -15.71
N ALA A 115 6.98 -1.63 -15.28
CA ALA A 115 6.11 -0.80 -16.10
C ALA A 115 6.80 0.51 -16.51
N ALA A 116 7.42 1.23 -15.57
CA ALA A 116 8.14 2.47 -15.84
C ALA A 116 9.29 2.28 -16.85
N LEU A 117 10.03 1.18 -16.78
CA LEU A 117 11.06 0.84 -17.76
C LEU A 117 10.47 0.55 -19.15
N ARG A 118 9.38 -0.22 -19.21
CA ARG A 118 8.70 -0.56 -20.47
C ARG A 118 8.09 0.68 -21.15
N GLU A 119 7.54 1.61 -20.39
CA GLU A 119 7.05 2.90 -20.90
C GLU A 119 8.15 3.72 -21.60
N ARG A 120 9.41 3.45 -21.28
CA ARG A 120 10.59 4.04 -21.94
C ARG A 120 11.22 3.13 -22.99
N GLY A 121 10.52 2.09 -23.43
CA GLY A 121 10.97 1.14 -24.46
C GLY A 121 11.97 0.10 -23.97
N VAL A 122 12.23 0.01 -22.66
CA VAL A 122 13.16 -0.97 -22.08
C VAL A 122 12.41 -2.27 -21.77
N GLY A 123 12.30 -3.15 -22.77
CA GLY A 123 11.68 -4.47 -22.60
C GLY A 123 12.65 -5.59 -22.20
N ARG A 124 13.93 -5.45 -22.58
CA ARG A 124 15.00 -6.41 -22.28
C ARG A 124 16.34 -5.70 -22.27
N VAL A 125 17.23 -6.08 -21.35
CA VAL A 125 18.61 -5.60 -21.30
C VAL A 125 19.57 -6.79 -21.25
N ALA A 126 20.75 -6.64 -21.84
CA ALA A 126 21.79 -7.67 -21.75
C ALA A 126 22.50 -7.65 -20.39
N ARG A 127 22.61 -6.48 -19.76
CA ARG A 127 23.26 -6.25 -18.47
C ARG A 127 22.55 -5.10 -17.75
N ALA A 128 22.51 -5.17 -16.42
CA ALA A 128 22.04 -4.12 -15.54
C ALA A 128 22.95 -4.03 -14.32
N ALA A 129 23.00 -2.85 -13.69
CA ALA A 129 23.64 -2.64 -12.40
C ALA A 129 22.60 -2.03 -11.44
N VAL A 130 22.53 -2.55 -10.22
CA VAL A 130 21.69 -2.02 -9.14
C VAL A 130 22.62 -1.45 -8.10
N LEU A 131 22.47 -0.16 -7.80
CA LEU A 131 23.22 0.53 -6.74
C LEU A 131 22.30 0.62 -5.53
N GLY A 132 22.66 -0.09 -4.46
CA GLY A 132 21.95 -0.11 -3.18
C GLY A 132 22.32 1.06 -2.30
#